data_AF-A0A7C3SMC3-F1
#
_entry.id   AF-A0A7C3SMC3-F1
#
_cell.length_a   1.000
_cell.length_b   1.000
_cell.length_c   1.000
_cell.angle_alpha   90.00
_cell.angle_beta   90.00
_cell.angle_gamma   90.00
#
_symmetry.space_group_name_H-M   'P 1'
#
loop_
_entity.id
_entity.type
_entity.pdbx_description
1 polymer ?
#
loop_
_entity_poly.entity_id
_entity_poly.type
_entity_poly.pdbx_seq_one_letter_code
_entity_poly.pdbx_strand_id
1 'polypeptide(L)'
;MIGFIMYQQNVVLKKLSPDSEDADKEGYIVVNPNLKINIQPAGPEYIALTPIGETGKMYRGFTTCSGIKTGMIIETSGTITASRIRLKVLGVEEWSGPLGTHYNLTLLEPGE
;
A
#
# COMPACT_ATOMS: atom_id res chain seq x y z
N MET A 1 -17.28 14.63 -14.20
CA MET A 1 -15.81 14.77 -14.06
C MET A 1 -15.51 14.79 -12.57
N ILE A 2 -15.24 13.63 -11.98
CA ILE A 2 -15.02 13.51 -10.52
C ILE A 2 -13.53 13.77 -10.32
N GLY A 3 -13.17 14.99 -9.90
CA GLY A 3 -11.82 15.30 -9.50
C GLY A 3 -11.44 14.44 -8.30
N PHE A 4 -10.49 13.53 -8.48
CA PHE A 4 -9.88 12.80 -7.37
C PHE A 4 -9.07 13.80 -6.55
N ILE A 5 -9.68 14.31 -5.48
CA ILE A 5 -8.99 15.17 -4.54
C ILE A 5 -7.92 14.31 -3.85
N MET A 6 -6.67 14.75 -3.94
CA MET A 6 -5.52 14.19 -3.25
C MET A 6 -5.71 14.36 -1.74
N TYR A 7 -6.26 13.35 -1.07
CA TYR A 7 -6.38 13.35 0.38
C TYR A 7 -5.38 12.37 0.99
N GLN A 8 -4.63 12.87 1.97
CA GLN A 8 -3.87 12.05 2.89
C GLN A 8 -4.84 11.14 3.67
N GLN A 9 -4.64 9.84 3.58
CA GLN A 9 -5.46 8.82 4.22
C GLN A 9 -4.72 8.20 5.39
N ASN A 10 -5.50 7.84 6.43
CA ASN A 10 -5.02 6.98 7.51
C ASN A 10 -5.33 5.52 7.14
N VAL A 11 -4.28 4.71 7.06
CA VAL A 11 -4.35 3.32 6.64
C VAL A 11 -3.70 2.41 7.68
N VAL A 12 -4.04 1.13 7.62
CA VAL A 12 -3.43 0.10 8.45
C VAL A 12 -2.35 -0.61 7.63
N LEU A 13 -1.12 -0.61 8.11
CA LEU A 13 -0.01 -1.38 7.56
C LEU A 13 0.07 -2.75 8.25
N LYS A 14 0.14 -3.81 7.46
CA LYS A 14 0.28 -5.18 7.93
C LYS A 14 1.47 -5.87 7.29
N LYS A 15 2.10 -6.78 8.02
CA LYS A 15 3.16 -7.67 7.50
C LYS A 15 2.72 -9.12 7.63
N LEU A 16 3.22 -9.97 6.74
CA LEU A 16 3.14 -11.40 6.91
C LEU A 16 4.03 -11.82 8.09
N SER A 17 3.50 -12.67 8.97
CA SER A 17 4.20 -13.20 10.13
C SER A 17 3.69 -14.62 10.39
N PRO A 18 4.53 -15.54 10.92
CA PRO A 18 4.07 -16.82 11.41
C PRO A 18 2.98 -16.63 12.46
N ASP A 19 1.97 -17.48 12.45
CA ASP A 19 0.90 -17.45 13.43
C ASP A 19 1.44 -17.91 14.79
N SER A 20 1.03 -17.21 15.86
CA SER A 20 1.49 -17.50 17.22
C SER A 20 0.91 -18.81 17.76
N GLU A 21 -0.23 -19.26 17.23
CA GLU A 21 -0.92 -20.49 17.62
C GLU A 21 -0.55 -21.69 16.72
N ASP A 22 -0.08 -21.43 15.49
CA ASP A 22 0.30 -22.45 14.52
C ASP A 22 1.47 -21.97 13.65
N ALA A 23 2.69 -22.36 14.00
CA ALA A 23 3.91 -21.92 13.32
C ALA A 23 4.00 -22.38 11.86
N ASP A 24 3.19 -23.36 11.44
CA ASP A 24 3.11 -23.83 10.06
C ASP A 24 2.14 -22.98 9.21
N LYS A 25 1.49 -21.97 9.81
CA LYS A 25 0.61 -21.02 9.14
C LYS A 25 1.17 -19.61 9.19
N GLU A 26 0.86 -18.83 8.16
CA GLU A 26 1.22 -17.42 8.07
C GLU A 26 -0.03 -16.53 8.07
N GLY A 27 0.03 -15.44 8.82
CA GLY A 27 -1.04 -14.46 8.96
C GLY A 27 -0.54 -13.03 8.79
N TYR A 28 -1.43 -12.13 8.36
CA TYR A 28 -1.11 -10.71 8.31
C TYR A 28 -1.37 -10.04 9.65
N ILE A 29 -0.31 -9.61 10.33
CA ILE A 29 -0.40 -8.88 11.61
C ILE A 29 -0.24 -7.38 11.40
N VAL A 30 -0.93 -6.57 12.22
CA VAL A 30 -0.84 -5.11 12.18
C VAL A 30 0.52 -4.64 12.71
N VAL A 31 1.21 -3.82 11.91
CA VAL A 31 2.50 -3.21 12.27
C VAL A 31 2.33 -1.73 12.57
N ASN A 32 1.48 -1.03 11.81
CA ASN A 32 1.14 0.35 12.07
C ASN A 32 -0.35 0.58 11.82
N PRO A 33 -1.16 0.85 12.86
CA PRO A 33 -2.60 1.02 12.72
C PRO A 33 -3.02 2.39 12.16
N ASN A 34 -2.10 3.36 12.07
CA ASN A 34 -2.42 4.73 11.69
C ASN A 34 -1.34 5.33 10.78
N LEU A 35 -0.99 4.60 9.72
CA LEU A 35 -0.05 5.05 8.71
C LEU A 35 -0.68 6.17 7.88
N LYS A 36 0.03 7.29 7.76
CA LYS A 36 -0.38 8.43 6.95
C LYS A 36 0.21 8.31 5.54
N ILE A 37 -0.64 8.19 4.53
CA ILE A 37 -0.20 8.01 3.14
C ILE A 37 -1.15 8.72 2.17
N ASN A 38 -0.60 9.26 1.09
CA ASN A 38 -1.39 9.70 -0.06
C ASN A 38 -1.37 8.60 -1.12
N ILE A 39 -2.55 8.11 -1.54
CA ILE A 39 -2.69 7.04 -2.52
C ILE A 39 -3.40 7.59 -3.75
N GLN A 40 -2.82 7.37 -4.93
CA GLN A 40 -3.40 7.77 -6.21
C GLN A 40 -3.34 6.63 -7.23
N PRO A 41 -4.28 6.56 -8.19
CA PRO A 41 -4.15 5.63 -9.31
C PRO A 41 -2.80 5.82 -10.00
N ALA A 42 -2.14 4.71 -10.36
CA ALA A 42 -0.92 4.75 -11.14
C ALA A 42 -1.25 4.96 -12.63
N GLY A 43 -0.31 5.56 -13.36
CA GLY A 43 -0.40 5.67 -14.81
C GLY A 43 -0.28 4.31 -15.51
N PRO A 44 -0.66 4.22 -16.80
CA PRO A 44 -0.62 2.98 -17.56
C PRO A 44 0.78 2.34 -17.66
N GLU A 45 1.85 3.14 -17.49
CA GLU A 45 3.23 2.66 -17.46
C GLU A 45 3.52 1.70 -16.30
N TYR A 46 2.75 1.77 -15.21
CA TYR A 46 2.92 0.87 -14.06
C TYR A 46 2.28 -0.51 -14.27
N ILE A 47 1.47 -0.70 -15.32
CA ILE A 47 0.86 -1.99 -15.63
C ILE A 47 1.93 -3.06 -15.89
N ALA A 48 3.08 -2.67 -16.45
CA ALA A 48 4.21 -3.56 -16.70
C ALA A 48 4.91 -4.05 -15.41
N LEU A 49 4.65 -3.41 -14.27
CA LEU A 49 5.23 -3.77 -12.96
C LEU A 49 4.37 -4.77 -12.19
N THR A 50 3.18 -5.10 -12.70
CA THR A 50 2.34 -6.14 -12.11
C THR A 50 3.05 -7.49 -12.23
N PRO A 51 3.23 -8.25 -11.13
CA PRO A 51 3.87 -9.55 -11.18
C PRO A 51 3.15 -10.51 -12.15
N ILE A 52 3.92 -11.40 -12.78
CA ILE A 52 3.38 -12.40 -13.71
C ILE A 52 2.32 -13.23 -13.01
N GLY A 53 1.11 -13.27 -13.56
CA GLY A 53 -0.03 -14.02 -13.02
C GLY A 53 -0.88 -13.23 -12.03
N GLU A 54 -0.49 -12.02 -11.63
CA GLU A 54 -1.36 -11.09 -10.91
C GLU A 54 -2.08 -10.16 -11.91
N THR A 55 -3.39 -9.97 -11.74
CA THR A 55 -4.15 -8.93 -12.42
C THR A 55 -4.68 -7.98 -11.35
N GLY A 56 -4.89 -6.72 -11.70
CA GLY A 56 -5.35 -5.75 -10.71
C GLY A 56 -5.15 -4.31 -11.12
N LYS A 57 -5.51 -3.39 -10.21
CA LYS A 57 -5.33 -1.96 -10.40
C LYS A 57 -4.07 -1.51 -9.69
N MET A 58 -3.24 -0.75 -10.41
CA MET A 58 -2.01 -0.20 -9.88
C MET A 58 -2.24 1.18 -9.25
N TYR A 59 -1.57 1.42 -8.13
CA TYR A 59 -1.61 2.66 -7.37
C TYR A 59 -0.19 3.12 -7.01
N ARG A 60 -0.05 4.42 -6.79
CA ARG A 60 1.15 5.04 -6.21
C ARG A 60 0.85 5.54 -4.82
N GLY A 61 1.73 5.26 -3.88
CA GLY A 61 1.67 5.74 -2.51
C GLY A 61 2.79 6.74 -2.21
N PHE A 62 2.51 7.80 -1.45
CA PHE A 62 3.50 8.76 -0.97
C PHE A 62 3.39 8.93 0.54
N THR A 63 4.48 8.72 1.25
CA THR A 63 4.51 8.86 2.71
C THR A 63 5.89 9.28 3.21
N THR A 64 5.94 9.88 4.39
CA THR A 64 7.19 10.14 5.12
C THR A 64 7.47 9.07 6.17
N CYS A 65 6.55 8.12 6.36
CA CYS A 65 6.69 7.04 7.32
C CYS A 65 7.65 5.96 6.80
N SER A 66 8.68 5.65 7.59
CA SER A 66 9.65 4.60 7.30
C SER A 66 9.14 3.21 7.69
N GLY A 67 9.91 2.17 7.34
CA GLY A 67 9.66 0.79 7.77
C GLY A 67 8.68 0.01 6.89
N ILE A 68 8.18 0.61 5.81
CA ILE A 68 7.38 -0.06 4.78
C ILE A 68 8.31 -0.88 3.89
N LYS A 69 7.92 -2.12 3.61
CA LYS A 69 8.68 -3.06 2.77
C LYS A 69 7.78 -3.73 1.74
N THR A 70 8.37 -4.17 0.64
CA THR A 70 7.70 -5.04 -0.34
C THR A 70 7.10 -6.28 0.35
N GLY A 71 5.93 -6.71 -0.10
CA GLY A 71 5.16 -7.81 0.47
C GLY A 71 4.26 -7.43 1.64
N MET A 72 4.40 -6.22 2.19
CA MET A 72 3.44 -5.70 3.18
C MET A 72 2.09 -5.37 2.53
N ILE A 73 1.04 -5.34 3.35
CA ILE A 73 -0.31 -4.96 2.93
C ILE A 73 -0.67 -3.63 3.57
N ILE A 74 -1.15 -2.71 2.73
CA ILE A 74 -1.80 -1.48 3.13
C ILE A 74 -3.30 -1.68 3.01
N GLU A 75 -4.03 -1.39 4.06
CA GLU A 75 -5.46 -1.54 4.10
C GLU A 75 -6.10 -0.21 4.44
N THR A 76 -6.89 0.34 3.52
CA THR A 76 -7.57 1.60 3.76
C THR A 76 -8.75 1.37 4.69
N SER A 77 -9.01 2.33 5.56
CA SER A 77 -10.29 2.37 6.25
C SER A 77 -11.36 2.71 5.22
N GLY A 78 -12.30 1.81 4.96
CA GLY A 78 -13.45 2.14 4.12
C GLY A 78 -14.16 3.37 4.70
N THR A 79 -14.63 4.25 3.83
CA THR A 79 -15.49 5.37 4.23
C THR A 79 -16.95 5.00 3.97
N ILE A 80 -17.88 5.87 4.35
CA ILE A 80 -19.32 5.71 4.02
C ILE A 80 -19.53 5.57 2.50
N THR A 81 -18.59 6.09 1.69
CA THR A 81 -18.68 6.16 0.23
C THR A 81 -17.65 5.31 -0.51
N ALA A 82 -16.70 4.67 0.18
CA ALA A 82 -15.64 3.88 -0.43
C ALA A 82 -15.40 2.57 0.33
N SER A 83 -15.44 1.45 -0.38
CA SER A 83 -15.11 0.13 0.17
C SER A 83 -13.67 0.09 0.68
N ARG A 84 -13.44 -0.73 1.72
CA ARG A 84 -12.10 -1.08 2.20
C ARG A 84 -11.31 -1.69 1.05
N ILE A 85 -10.20 -1.08 0.66
CA ILE A 85 -9.29 -1.64 -0.35
C ILE A 85 -8.05 -2.21 0.33
N ARG A 86 -7.57 -3.34 -0.18
CA ARG A 86 -6.29 -3.95 0.21
C ARG A 86 -5.30 -3.77 -0.91
N LEU A 87 -4.16 -3.19 -0.58
CA LEU A 87 -3.08 -2.86 -1.50
C LEU A 87 -1.82 -3.61 -1.08
N LYS A 88 -1.27 -4.42 -1.98
CA LYS A 88 0.03 -5.07 -1.81
C LYS A 88 1.13 -4.09 -2.18
N VAL A 89 2.14 -3.95 -1.32
CA VAL A 89 3.35 -3.17 -1.61
C VAL A 89 4.24 -4.00 -2.52
N LEU A 90 4.43 -3.56 -3.76
CA LEU A 90 5.32 -4.20 -4.74
C LEU A 90 6.71 -3.58 -4.72
N GLY A 91 6.79 -2.27 -4.54
CA GLY A 91 8.06 -1.53 -4.54
C GLY A 91 8.05 -0.37 -3.55
N VAL A 92 9.23 -0.07 -3.02
CA VAL A 92 9.48 1.06 -2.12
C VAL A 92 10.73 1.78 -2.62
N GLU A 93 10.56 3.04 -3.02
CA GLU A 93 11.66 3.91 -3.42
C GLU A 93 11.84 5.00 -2.37
N GLU A 94 13.03 5.05 -1.78
CA GLU A 94 13.41 6.09 -0.83
C GLU A 94 14.01 7.29 -1.55
N TRP A 95 13.50 8.48 -1.23
CA TRP A 95 14.00 9.74 -1.75
C TRP A 95 14.41 10.64 -0.59
N SER A 96 15.69 10.95 -0.51
CA SER A 96 16.24 11.90 0.45
C SER A 96 16.59 13.22 -0.23
N GLY A 97 16.07 14.32 0.31
CA GLY A 97 16.34 15.66 -0.19
C GLY A 97 16.41 16.70 0.93
N PRO A 98 16.62 17.98 0.58
CA PRO A 98 16.74 19.07 1.55
C PRO A 98 15.45 19.31 2.37
N LEU A 99 14.31 18.77 1.92
CA LEU A 99 13.01 18.85 2.62
C LEU A 99 12.72 17.60 3.47
N GLY A 100 13.70 16.70 3.63
CA GLY A 100 13.56 15.44 4.36
C GLY A 100 13.43 14.21 3.45
N THR A 101 13.25 13.05 4.09
CA THR A 101 13.08 11.76 3.40
C THR A 101 11.59 11.48 3.17
N HIS A 102 11.26 11.04 1.96
CA HIS A 102 9.95 10.51 1.62
C HIS A 102 10.09 9.20 0.86
N TYR A 103 9.01 8.42 0.87
CA TYR A 103 8.93 7.09 0.27
C TYR A 103 7.83 7.09 -0.78
N ASN A 104 8.21 6.64 -1.98
CA ASN A 104 7.28 6.40 -3.08
C ASN A 104 7.02 4.90 -3.15
N LEU A 105 5.75 4.52 -3.10
CA LEU A 105 5.33 3.13 -3.10
C LEU A 105 4.68 2.78 -4.42
N THR A 106 5.02 1.61 -4.93
CA THR A 106 4.24 0.94 -5.99
C THR A 106 3.30 -0.05 -5.34
N LEU A 107 1.99 0.12 -5.57
CA LEU A 107 0.93 -0.59 -4.89
C LEU A 107 0.05 -1.32 -5.90
N LEU A 108 -0.43 -2.52 -5.54
CA LEU A 108 -1.35 -3.31 -6.35
C LEU A 108 -2.61 -3.63 -5.54
N GLU A 109 -3.77 -3.28 -6.08
CA GLU A 109 -5.05 -3.85 -5.70
C GLU A 109 -5.26 -5.13 -6.53
N PRO A 110 -5.05 -6.33 -5.98
CA PRO A 110 -5.27 -7.56 -6.74
C PRO A 110 -6.74 -7.67 -7.14
N GLY A 111 -6.99 -8.06 -8.38
CA GLY A 111 -8.31 -8.47 -8.83
C GLY A 111 -8.71 -9.77 -8.11
N GLU A 112 -9.97 -9.86 -7.69
CA GLU A 112 -10.58 -11.13 -7.25
C GLU A 112 -10.60 -12.17 -8.37
#